data_AF-A0A928M7J9-F1
#
_entry.id   AF-A0A928M7J9-F1
#
_cell.length_a   1.000
_cell.length_b   1.000
_cell.length_c   1.000
_cell.angle_alpha   90.00
_cell.angle_beta   90.00
_cell.angle_gamma   90.00
#
_symmetry.space_group_name_H-M   'P 1'
#
loop_
_entity.id
_entity.type
_entity.pdbx_description
1 polymer ?
#
loop_
_entity_poly.entity_id
_entity_poly.type
_entity_poly.pdbx_seq_one_letter_code
_entity_poly.pdbx_strand_id
1 'polypeptide(L)'
;MKRDATVPSEGDLYRVYTVDNLSFEIRYGYHAENERGRIEPLPIFPDMVATPVYTSRGIPVTAYVQAPCTHYIPRQHTHPEEWCGDCLHYGGYREKMGHCLCPERRKE
;
A
#
# COMPACT_ATOMS: atom_id res chain seq x y z
N MET A 1 -20.09 16.30 -23.66
CA MET A 1 -20.46 15.00 -23.08
C MET A 1 -19.75 14.88 -21.73
N LYS A 2 -20.49 14.91 -20.60
CA LYS A 2 -19.90 14.74 -19.27
C LYS A 2 -19.59 13.25 -19.09
N ARG A 3 -18.35 12.89 -18.73
CA ARG A 3 -18.01 11.49 -18.46
C ARG A 3 -18.76 11.02 -17.23
N ASP A 4 -19.36 9.85 -17.33
CA ASP A 4 -19.90 9.14 -16.17
C ASP A 4 -18.72 8.46 -15.46
N ALA A 5 -18.36 8.94 -14.27
CA ALA A 5 -17.19 8.48 -13.52
C ALA A 5 -17.37 7.08 -12.89
N THR A 6 -18.46 6.40 -13.22
CA THR A 6 -18.92 5.16 -12.58
C THR A 6 -18.51 3.89 -13.33
N VAL A 7 -17.93 4.01 -14.54
CA VAL A 7 -17.49 2.86 -15.35
C VAL A 7 -15.96 2.92 -15.52
N PRO A 8 -15.20 1.98 -14.92
CA PRO A 8 -13.75 1.92 -15.08
C PRO A 8 -13.35 1.70 -16.54
N SER A 9 -12.45 2.52 -17.07
CA SER A 9 -11.81 2.35 -18.37
C SER A 9 -10.45 1.64 -18.25
N GLU A 10 -9.91 1.12 -19.36
CA GLU A 10 -8.57 0.53 -19.38
C GLU A 10 -7.53 1.64 -19.10
N GLY A 11 -6.87 1.57 -17.94
CA GLY A 11 -6.14 2.68 -17.32
C GLY A 11 -6.72 3.15 -15.97
N ASP A 12 -8.00 2.88 -15.68
CA ASP A 12 -8.66 3.05 -14.37
C ASP A 12 -8.59 1.76 -13.52
N LEU A 13 -8.30 0.61 -14.15
CA LEU A 13 -8.04 -0.66 -13.46
C LEU A 13 -6.77 -0.64 -12.61
N TYR A 14 -5.97 0.42 -12.73
CA TYR A 14 -4.83 0.65 -11.87
C TYR A 14 -4.66 2.14 -11.59
N ARG A 15 -3.97 2.48 -10.51
CA ARG A 15 -3.58 3.84 -10.16
C ARG A 15 -2.09 3.86 -9.93
N VAL A 16 -1.40 4.87 -10.47
CA VAL A 16 0.00 5.11 -10.13
C VAL A 16 0.09 5.85 -8.81
N TYR A 17 0.81 5.27 -7.86
CA TYR A 17 1.18 5.91 -6.59
C TYR A 17 2.65 6.32 -6.66
N THR A 18 2.96 7.55 -6.28
CA THR A 18 4.35 8.04 -6.25
C THR A 18 4.79 8.30 -4.82
N VAL A 19 5.92 7.72 -4.42
CA VAL A 19 6.56 7.90 -3.10
C VAL A 19 8.05 8.17 -3.33
N ASP A 20 8.55 9.34 -2.92
CA ASP A 20 9.97 9.74 -3.06
C ASP A 20 10.55 9.53 -4.48
N ASN A 21 9.78 9.95 -5.50
CA ASN A 21 10.06 9.77 -6.94
C ASN A 21 10.05 8.33 -7.46
N LEU A 22 9.66 7.35 -6.63
CA LEU A 22 9.37 5.99 -7.08
C LEU A 22 7.90 5.88 -7.43
N SER A 23 7.60 5.28 -8.57
CA SER A 23 6.22 5.06 -9.02
C SER A 23 5.84 3.59 -8.93
N PHE A 24 4.66 3.35 -8.37
CA PHE A 24 4.10 2.02 -8.15
C PHE A 24 2.75 1.93 -8.85
N GLU A 25 2.56 0.88 -9.62
CA GLU A 25 1.25 0.54 -10.17
C GLU A 25 0.43 -0.19 -9.10
N ILE A 26 -0.68 0.43 -8.67
CA ILE A 26 -1.66 -0.18 -7.76
C ILE A 26 -2.83 -0.65 -8.60
N ARG A 27 -2.91 -1.96 -8.82
CA ARG A 27 -4.00 -2.56 -9.60
C ARG A 27 -5.25 -2.68 -8.75
N TYR A 28 -6.41 -2.69 -9.37
CA TYR A 28 -7.69 -2.89 -8.72
C TYR A 28 -8.29 -4.21 -9.20
N GLY A 29 -8.76 -5.04 -8.26
CA GLY A 29 -9.31 -6.35 -8.54
C GLY A 29 -10.43 -6.73 -7.59
N TYR A 30 -10.95 -7.95 -7.72
CA TYR A 30 -11.98 -8.49 -6.84
C TYR A 30 -11.40 -9.67 -6.07
N HIS A 31 -11.94 -9.96 -4.88
CA HIS A 31 -11.55 -11.16 -4.15
C HIS A 31 -12.04 -12.41 -4.90
N ALA A 32 -13.24 -12.34 -5.49
CA ALA A 32 -13.75 -13.35 -6.42
C ALA A 32 -14.48 -12.71 -7.61
N GLU A 33 -14.42 -13.36 -8.79
CA GLU A 33 -15.03 -12.83 -10.03
C GLU A 33 -16.56 -12.63 -9.93
N ASN A 34 -17.25 -13.41 -9.10
CA ASN A 34 -18.69 -13.27 -8.87
C ASN A 34 -19.08 -12.00 -8.09
N GLU A 35 -18.11 -11.25 -7.58
CA GLU A 35 -18.31 -9.97 -6.90
C GLU A 35 -18.29 -8.78 -7.87
N ARG A 36 -17.90 -9.01 -9.14
CA ARG A 36 -17.85 -7.99 -10.18
C ARG A 36 -19.23 -7.33 -10.36
N GLY A 37 -19.27 -6.01 -10.25
CA GLY A 37 -20.50 -5.21 -10.35
C GLY A 37 -21.36 -5.20 -9.08
N ARG A 38 -20.98 -5.93 -8.02
CA ARG A 38 -21.65 -5.91 -6.71
C ARG A 38 -20.91 -5.09 -5.66
N ILE A 39 -19.58 -5.09 -5.75
CA ILE A 39 -18.70 -4.33 -4.84
C ILE A 39 -17.72 -3.47 -5.63
N GLU A 40 -17.14 -2.48 -4.96
CA GLU A 40 -16.00 -1.74 -5.50
C GLU A 40 -14.76 -2.64 -5.53
N PRO A 41 -13.93 -2.55 -6.59
CA PRO A 41 -12.71 -3.34 -6.67
C PRO A 41 -11.69 -2.88 -5.61
N LEU A 42 -11.01 -3.85 -5.02
CA LEU A 42 -10.02 -3.65 -3.96
C LEU A 42 -8.66 -3.29 -4.56
N PRO A 43 -7.91 -2.35 -3.93
CA PRO A 43 -6.55 -2.06 -4.34
C PRO A 43 -5.61 -3.22 -3.98
N ILE A 44 -4.79 -3.61 -4.95
CA ILE A 44 -3.76 -4.64 -4.84
C ILE A 44 -2.41 -3.93 -4.86
N PHE A 45 -1.77 -3.88 -3.69
CA PHE A 45 -0.46 -3.27 -3.53
C PHE A 45 0.66 -4.25 -3.93
N PRO A 46 1.80 -3.77 -4.43
CA PRO A 46 2.99 -4.60 -4.59
C PRO A 46 3.36 -5.28 -3.28
N ASP A 47 3.84 -6.52 -3.36
CA ASP A 47 4.35 -7.24 -2.19
C ASP A 47 5.78 -6.74 -1.87
N MET A 48 5.86 -5.71 -1.04
CA MET A 48 7.13 -5.12 -0.60
C MET A 48 7.75 -5.87 0.58
N VAL A 49 7.10 -6.93 1.07
CA VAL A 49 7.71 -7.88 2.02
C VAL A 49 8.56 -8.87 1.24
N ALA A 50 8.00 -9.46 0.18
CA ALA A 50 8.72 -10.39 -0.70
C ALA A 50 9.73 -9.68 -1.62
N THR A 51 9.39 -8.50 -2.14
CA THR A 51 10.26 -7.70 -3.01
C THR A 51 10.47 -6.30 -2.43
N PRO A 52 11.40 -6.13 -1.46
CA PRO A 52 11.63 -4.86 -0.80
C PRO A 52 12.06 -3.76 -1.77
N VAL A 53 11.47 -2.57 -1.61
CA VAL A 53 11.80 -1.38 -2.39
C VAL A 53 12.33 -0.30 -1.47
N TYR A 54 13.40 0.35 -1.90
CA TYR A 54 14.08 1.40 -1.15
C TYR A 54 14.22 2.66 -1.99
N THR A 55 14.13 3.82 -1.34
CA THR A 55 14.47 5.10 -1.96
C THR A 55 15.99 5.20 -2.18
N SER A 56 16.43 6.21 -2.91
CA SER A 56 17.87 6.49 -3.13
C SER A 56 18.65 6.77 -1.84
N ARG A 57 17.94 7.05 -0.74
CA ARG A 57 18.51 7.26 0.61
C ARG A 57 18.48 6.00 1.48
N GLY A 58 18.19 4.83 0.89
CA GLY A 58 18.09 3.57 1.61
C GLY A 58 16.87 3.46 2.53
N ILE A 59 15.85 4.31 2.36
CA ILE A 59 14.62 4.27 3.18
C ILE A 59 13.66 3.25 2.57
N PRO A 60 13.14 2.27 3.33
CA PRO A 60 12.16 1.32 2.80
C PRO A 60 10.83 2.01 2.49
N VAL A 61 10.23 1.67 1.35
CA VAL A 61 8.83 1.97 1.03
C VAL A 61 7.97 0.77 1.46
N THR A 62 6.81 1.03 2.05
CA THR A 62 5.86 -0.01 2.47
C THR A 62 4.42 0.46 2.25
N ALA A 63 3.48 -0.48 2.21
CA ALA A 63 2.05 -0.18 2.09
C ALA A 63 1.33 -0.37 3.43
N TYR A 64 0.27 0.42 3.64
CA TYR A 64 -0.52 0.43 4.87
C TYR A 64 -1.02 -0.97 5.25
N VAL A 65 -1.54 -1.74 4.29
CA VAL A 65 -2.15 -3.07 4.51
C VAL A 65 -1.15 -4.24 4.50
N GLN A 66 0.15 -3.98 4.42
CA GLN A 66 1.14 -5.06 4.41
C GLN A 66 1.29 -5.69 5.78
N ALA A 67 1.63 -6.98 5.77
CA ALA A 67 2.01 -7.74 6.94
C ALA A 67 3.13 -7.02 7.72
N PRO A 68 3.15 -7.14 9.05
CA PRO A 68 4.09 -6.44 9.88
C PRO A 68 5.50 -7.04 9.69
N CYS A 69 6.52 -6.19 9.71
CA CYS A 69 7.90 -6.67 9.75
C CYS A 69 8.26 -7.20 11.16
N THR A 70 9.37 -7.93 11.26
CA THR A 70 9.93 -8.40 12.55
C THR A 70 10.25 -7.29 13.56
N HIS A 71 10.36 -6.04 13.10
CA HIS A 71 10.61 -4.86 13.93
C HIS A 71 9.35 -4.00 14.15
N TYR A 72 8.16 -4.58 13.97
CA TYR A 72 6.91 -3.88 14.12
C TYR A 72 6.70 -3.40 15.56
N ILE A 73 6.28 -2.13 15.71
CA ILE A 73 5.94 -1.53 17.01
C ILE A 73 4.54 -0.94 16.88
N PRO A 74 3.51 -1.49 17.56
CA PRO A 74 2.14 -1.02 17.43
C PRO A 74 1.97 0.40 18.02
N ARG A 75 1.13 1.23 17.39
CA ARG A 75 0.71 2.55 17.91
C ARG A 75 -0.28 2.42 19.06
N GLN A 76 -1.25 1.51 18.94
CA GLN A 76 -2.26 1.17 19.95
C GLN A 76 -2.64 -0.31 19.80
N HIS A 77 -2.77 -1.05 20.91
CA HIS A 77 -3.08 -2.48 20.92
C HIS A 77 -4.59 -2.79 20.78
N THR A 78 -5.28 -2.15 19.85
CA THR A 78 -6.75 -2.20 19.82
C THR A 78 -7.35 -2.99 18.66
N HIS A 79 -6.58 -3.35 17.64
CA HIS A 79 -7.07 -4.14 16.51
C HIS A 79 -6.45 -5.54 16.47
N PRO A 80 -7.23 -6.59 16.10
CA PRO A 80 -6.74 -7.95 15.99
C PRO A 80 -5.81 -8.16 14.79
N GLU A 81 -5.81 -7.23 13.84
CA GLU A 81 -5.00 -7.30 12.62
C GLU A 81 -3.75 -6.45 12.78
N GLU A 82 -2.58 -7.03 12.51
CA GLU A 82 -1.30 -6.34 12.57
C GLU A 82 -0.95 -5.86 11.15
N TRP A 83 -1.15 -4.57 10.87
CA TRP A 83 -0.78 -3.99 9.58
C TRP A 83 0.29 -2.93 9.72
N CYS A 84 1.12 -2.73 8.70
CA CYS A 84 2.12 -1.65 8.69
C CYS A 84 1.49 -0.28 8.99
N GLY A 85 0.24 -0.05 8.61
CA GLY A 85 -0.58 1.11 8.96
C GLY A 85 -0.63 1.44 10.45
N ASP A 86 -0.62 0.43 11.30
CA ASP A 86 -0.71 0.53 12.75
C ASP A 86 0.67 0.59 13.42
N CYS A 87 1.75 0.52 12.63
CA CYS A 87 3.11 0.62 13.13
C CYS A 87 3.48 2.07 13.44
N LEU A 88 4.13 2.29 14.59
CA LEU A 88 4.68 3.58 15.02
C LEU A 88 5.69 4.13 14.01
N HIS A 89 6.42 3.24 13.33
CA HIS A 89 7.41 3.59 12.33
C HIS A 89 6.85 3.83 10.94
N TYR A 90 5.57 3.56 10.67
CA TYR A 90 5.01 3.85 9.36
C TYR A 90 4.65 5.32 9.23
N GLY A 91 5.35 6.02 8.32
CA GLY A 91 5.13 7.45 8.06
C GLY A 91 3.92 7.76 7.17
N GLY A 92 3.40 6.75 6.48
CA GLY A 92 2.31 6.90 5.51
C GLY A 92 0.91 6.71 6.10
N TYR A 93 0.64 6.98 7.37
CA TYR A 93 -0.68 6.63 7.98
C TYR A 93 -1.92 7.11 7.17
N ARG A 94 -1.81 8.23 6.44
CA ARG A 94 -2.88 8.76 5.58
C ARG A 94 -2.81 8.29 4.13
N GLU A 95 -1.62 7.95 3.67
CA GLU A 95 -1.33 7.60 2.29
C GLU A 95 -1.12 6.09 2.27
N LYS A 96 -1.95 5.33 1.56
CA LYS A 96 -1.92 3.85 1.62
C LYS A 96 -0.55 3.23 1.27
N MET A 97 0.41 4.04 0.83
CA MET A 97 1.84 3.74 0.77
C MET A 97 2.67 4.88 1.37
N GLY A 98 3.82 4.55 1.95
CA GLY A 98 4.74 5.54 2.49
C GLY A 98 6.06 4.94 2.98
N HIS A 99 6.83 5.75 3.69
CA HIS A 99 8.14 5.34 4.21
C HIS A 99 8.02 4.54 5.51
N CYS A 100 8.82 3.49 5.63
CA CYS A 100 9.17 2.90 6.92
C CYS A 100 10.29 3.73 7.55
N LEU A 101 10.02 4.29 8.72
CA LEU A 101 10.96 5.11 9.48
C LEU A 101 11.82 4.29 10.45
N CYS A 102 11.67 2.97 10.47
CA CYS A 102 12.44 2.07 11.33
C CYS A 102 13.92 2.06 10.90
N PRO A 103 14.87 2.42 11.79
CA PRO A 103 16.29 2.41 11.47
C PRO A 103 16.81 1.04 11.03
N GLU A 104 16.37 -0.03 11.70
CA GLU A 104 16.79 -1.42 11.46
C GLU A 104 16.46 -1.93 10.05
N ARG A 105 15.47 -1.31 9.38
CA ARG A 105 15.08 -1.69 8.03
C ARG A 105 15.83 -0.92 6.95
N ARG A 106 16.61 0.11 7.28
CA ARG A 106 17.29 0.92 6.26
C ARG A 106 18.37 0.12 5.54
N LYS A 107 18.57 0.44 4.27
CA LYS A 107 19.69 -0.07 3.49
C LYS A 107 20.87 0.90 3.62
N GLU A 108 22.05 0.36 3.91
CA GLU A 108 23.33 1.08 3.93
C GLU A 108 23.78 1.49 2.51
#